data_AF-A0A959QQ87-F1
#
_entry.id   AF-A0A959QQ87-F1
#
_cell.length_a   1.000
_cell.length_b   1.000
_cell.length_c   1.000
_cell.angle_alpha   90.00
_cell.angle_beta   90.00
_cell.angle_gamma   90.00
#
_symmetry.space_group_name_H-M   'P 1'
#
loop_
_entity.id
_entity.type
_entity.pdbx_description
1 polymer ?
#
loop_
_entity_poly.entity_id
_entity_poly.type
_entity_poly.pdbx_seq_one_letter_code
_entity_poly.pdbx_strand_id
1 'polypeptide(L)' 'TFNDLVTAIFHTLNLPVHINYIDTPEDIRDKYQYYTEADMHKLRNAGYTAPITALEDGVKDYVINYLEKNSYY' A
#
# COMPACT_ATOMS: atom_id res chain seq x y z
N THR A 1 5.23 1.39 -6.07
CA THR A 1 4.19 1.56 -7.13
C THR A 1 2.93 0.78 -6.74
N PHE A 2 1.81 0.95 -7.46
CA PHE A 2 0.63 0.11 -7.23
C PHE A 2 0.89 -1.38 -7.54
N ASN A 3 1.77 -1.67 -8.50
CA ASN A 3 2.15 -3.05 -8.80
C ASN A 3 2.90 -3.70 -7.63
N ASP A 4 3.74 -2.95 -6.91
CA ASP A 4 4.46 -3.48 -5.73
C ASP A 4 3.48 -3.83 -4.61
N LEU A 5 2.47 -2.99 -4.38
CA LEU A 5 1.39 -3.25 -3.43
C LEU A 5 0.63 -4.54 -3.78
N VAL A 6 0.17 -4.69 -5.03
CA VAL A 6 -0.57 -5.87 -5.49
C VAL A 6 0.31 -7.13 -5.38
N THR A 7 1.58 -7.03 -5.78
CA THR A 7 2.54 -8.12 -5.69
C THR A 7 2.77 -8.56 -4.25
N ALA A 8 2.92 -7.62 -3.32
CA ALA A 8 3.06 -7.91 -1.89
C ALA A 8 1.84 -8.66 -1.32
N ILE A 9 0.63 -8.35 -1.79
CA ILE A 9 -0.59 -9.07 -1.40
C ILE A 9 -0.53 -10.52 -1.92
N PHE A 10 -0.24 -10.74 -3.21
CA PHE A 10 -0.12 -12.09 -3.78
C PHE A 10 0.93 -12.94 -3.06
N HIS A 11 2.10 -12.36 -2.79
CA HIS A 11 3.16 -13.04 -2.04
C HIS A 11 2.74 -13.36 -0.61
N THR A 12 2.04 -12.45 0.07
CA THR A 12 1.53 -12.68 1.43
C THR A 12 0.55 -13.86 1.46
N LEU A 13 -0.31 -13.97 0.45
CA LEU A 13 -1.28 -15.05 0.30
C LEU A 13 -0.68 -16.34 -0.29
N ASN A 14 0.63 -16.35 -0.59
CA ASN A 14 1.33 -17.46 -1.23
C ASN A 14 0.69 -17.91 -2.57
N LEU A 15 0.24 -16.93 -3.36
CA LEU A 15 -0.40 -17.12 -4.65
C LEU A 15 0.51 -16.63 -5.79
N PRO A 16 0.42 -17.23 -7.00
CA PRO A 16 1.12 -16.71 -8.16
C PRO A 16 0.59 -15.32 -8.51
N VAL A 17 1.49 -14.39 -8.81
CA VAL A 17 1.13 -13.01 -9.20
C VAL A 17 0.41 -13.03 -10.55
N HIS A 18 -0.81 -12.51 -10.57
CA HIS A 18 -1.60 -12.38 -11.80
C HIS A 18 -2.36 -11.05 -11.80
N ILE A 19 -1.89 -10.09 -12.61
CA ILE A 19 -2.40 -8.72 -12.63
C ILE A 19 -3.12 -8.46 -13.96
N ASN A 20 -4.39 -8.08 -13.87
CA ASN A 20 -5.18 -7.59 -14.99
C ASN A 20 -5.33 -6.07 -14.87
N TYR A 21 -5.05 -5.35 -15.95
CA TYR A 21 -5.21 -3.90 -16.00
C TYR A 21 -6.58 -3.55 -16.58
N ILE A 22 -7.18 -2.51 -16.03
CA ILE A 22 -8.40 -1.89 -16.57
C ILE A 22 -8.12 -0.40 -16.81
N ASP A 23 -8.83 0.19 -17.76
CA ASP A 23 -8.70 1.61 -18.03
C ASP A 23 -9.18 2.45 -16.84
N THR A 24 -8.46 3.53 -16.55
CA THR A 24 -8.88 4.48 -15.53
C THR A 24 -10.20 5.14 -15.98
N PRO A 25 -11.26 5.08 -15.15
CA PRO A 25 -12.54 5.72 -15.43
C PRO A 25 -12.38 7.22 -15.76
N GLU A 26 -13.16 7.73 -16.72
CA GLU A 26 -13.03 9.11 -17.20
C GLU A 26 -13.35 10.15 -16.13
N ASP A 27 -14.31 9.84 -15.25
CA ASP A 27 -14.82 10.71 -14.19
C ASP A 27 -13.78 11.04 -13.12
N ILE A 28 -12.79 10.17 -12.90
CA ILE A 28 -11.72 10.39 -11.92
C ILE A 28 -10.40 10.85 -12.54
N ARG A 29 -10.24 10.76 -13.87
CA ARG A 29 -8.95 10.92 -14.55
C ARG A 29 -8.29 12.27 -14.25
N ASP A 30 -9.05 13.36 -14.31
CA ASP A 30 -8.53 14.71 -14.08
C ASP A 30 -8.16 15.00 -12.63
N LYS A 31 -8.67 14.20 -11.69
CA LYS A 31 -8.45 14.36 -10.24
C LYS A 31 -7.54 13.28 -9.67
N TYR A 32 -7.14 12.31 -10.49
CA TYR A 32 -6.34 11.19 -10.04
C TYR A 32 -4.89 11.61 -9.84
N GLN A 33 -4.38 11.40 -8.63
CA GLN A 33 -2.98 11.67 -8.35
C GLN A 33 -2.12 10.46 -8.70
N TYR A 34 -1.45 10.54 -9.85
CA TYR A 34 -0.57 9.46 -10.33
C TYR A 34 0.70 9.28 -9.49
N TYR A 35 1.09 10.29 -8.69
CA TYR A 35 2.27 10.24 -7.86
C TYR A 35 2.12 11.06 -6.57
N THR A 36 2.41 10.43 -5.44
CA THR A 36 2.49 11.03 -4.11
C THR A 36 3.82 10.62 -3.48
N GLU A 37 4.49 11.58 -2.84
CA GLU A 37 5.62 11.30 -1.95
C GLU A 37 5.58 12.29 -0.79
N ALA A 38 5.60 11.78 0.43
CA ALA A 38 5.58 12.60 1.63
C ALA A 38 7.00 13.05 1.98
N ASP A 39 7.20 14.37 2.15
CA ASP A 39 8.42 14.90 2.74
C ASP A 39 8.47 14.59 4.25
N MET A 40 9.36 13.68 4.61
CA MET A 40 9.51 13.20 5.98
C MET A 40 10.32 14.14 6.88
N HIS A 41 11.00 15.16 6.35
CA HIS A 41 11.86 16.04 7.13
C HIS A 41 11.11 16.73 8.26
N LYS A 42 9.89 17.24 7.99
CA LYS A 42 9.07 17.89 9.01
C LYS A 42 8.73 16.95 10.17
N LEU A 43 8.35 15.72 9.87
CA LEU A 43 8.01 14.71 10.87
C LEU A 43 9.24 14.31 11.70
N ARG A 44 10.39 14.12 11.04
CA ARG A 44 11.66 13.80 11.71
C ARG A 44 12.11 14.94 12.62
N ASN A 45 12.05 16.18 12.14
CA ASN A 45 12.44 17.37 12.92
C ASN A 45 11.52 17.63 14.11
N ALA A 46 10.25 17.20 14.03
CA ALA A 46 9.30 17.26 15.15
C ALA A 46 9.58 16.21 16.24
N GLY A 47 10.56 15.32 16.05
CA GLY A 47 11.02 14.36 17.07
C GLY A 47 10.56 12.91 16.84
N TYR A 48 9.89 12.60 15.72
CA TYR A 48 9.53 11.22 15.41
C TYR A 48 10.76 10.45 14.88
N THR A 49 11.26 9.50 15.68
CA THR A 49 12.48 8.74 15.38
C THR A 49 12.23 7.28 15.00
N ALA A 50 11.00 6.79 15.18
CA ALA A 50 10.67 5.40 14.87
C ALA A 50 10.83 5.10 13.35
N PRO A 51 11.19 3.85 12.98
CA PRO A 51 11.28 3.47 11.58
C PRO A 51 9.92 3.59 10.89
N ILE A 52 9.95 3.96 9.60
CA ILE A 52 8.76 3.86 8.76
C ILE A 52 8.65 2.39 8.35
N THR A 53 7.46 1.81 8.54
CA THR A 53 7.19 0.44 8.11
C THR A 53 7.37 0.33 6.60
N ALA A 54 8.09 -0.69 6.15
CA ALA A 54 8.20 -1.01 4.73
C ALA A 54 6.83 -1.40 4.17
N LEU A 55 6.64 -1.20 2.87
CA LEU A 55 5.36 -1.49 2.20
C LEU A 55 4.97 -2.97 2.38
N GLU A 56 5.92 -3.86 2.13
CA GLU A 56 5.73 -5.31 2.17
C GLU A 56 5.37 -5.79 3.58
N ASP A 57 6.04 -5.25 4.60
CA ASP A 57 5.79 -5.58 6.00
C ASP A 57 4.40 -5.10 6.44
N GLY A 58 4.02 -3.87 6.05
CA GLY A 58 2.71 -3.30 6.35
C GLY A 58 1.57 -4.05 5.66
N VAL A 59 1.75 -4.43 4.39
CA VAL A 59 0.79 -5.26 3.65
C VAL A 59 0.62 -6.62 4.31
N LYS A 60 1.73 -7.28 4.66
CA LYS A 60 1.70 -8.60 5.30
C LYS A 60 0.96 -8.56 6.63
N ASP A 61 1.28 -7.60 7.48
CA ASP A 61 0.62 -7.42 8.77
C ASP A 61 -0.88 -7.18 8.59
N TYR A 62 -1.25 -6.25 7.70
CA TYR A 62 -2.65 -5.91 7.48
C TYR A 62 -3.48 -7.10 6.98
N VAL A 63 -2.96 -7.85 6.01
CA VAL A 63 -3.65 -9.02 5.44
C VAL A 63 -3.82 -10.12 6.51
N ILE A 64 -2.74 -10.54 7.16
CA ILE A 64 -2.74 -11.69 8.07
C ILE A 64 -3.45 -11.38 9.39
N ASN A 65 -3.21 -10.19 9.95
CA ASN A 65 -3.68 -9.86 11.30
C ASN A 65 -5.05 -9.19 11.31
N TYR A 66 -5.50 -8.60 10.21
CA TYR A 66 -6.76 -7.87 10.16
C TYR A 66 -7.74 -8.47 9.15
N LEU A 67 -7.36 -8.58 7.87
CA LEU A 67 -8.28 -9.01 6.81
C LEU A 67 -8.68 -10.48 6.95
N GLU A 68 -7.73 -11.40 7.10
CA GLU A 68 -8.02 -12.84 7.25
C GLU A 68 -8.84 -13.14 8.51
N LYS A 69 -8.62 -12.36 9.57
CA LYS A 69 -9.29 -12.53 10.86
C LYS A 69 -10.64 -11.82 10.93
N ASN A 70 -11.10 -11.20 9.84
CA ASN A 70 -12.28 -10.32 9.81
C ASN A 70 -12.28 -9.28 10.95
N SER A 71 -11.09 -8.84 11.35
CA SER A 71 -10.87 -7.93 12.48
C SER A 71 -10.67 -6.51 11.98
N TYR A 72 -11.60 -6.06 11.13
CA TYR A 72 -11.67 -4.70 10.59
C TYR A 72 -12.82 -3.95 11.26
N TYR A 73 -12.63 -2.66 11.57
CA TYR A 73 -13.62 -1.76 12.20
C TYR A 73 -14.07 -0.68 11.23
#